data_AF-A0A6I1E8S3-F1
#
_entry.id   AF-A0A6I1E8S3-F1
#
_cell.length_a   1.000
_cell.length_b   1.000
_cell.length_c   1.000
_cell.angle_alpha   90.00
_cell.angle_beta   90.00
_cell.angle_gamma   90.00
#
_symmetry.space_group_name_H-M   'P 1'
#
loop_
_entity.id
_entity.type
_entity.pdbx_description
1 polymer ?
#
loop_
_entity_poly.entity_id
_entity_poly.type
_entity_poly.pdbx_seq_one_letter_code
_entity_poly.pdbx_strand_id
1 'polypeptide(L)'
;MQFIGKNAKLLAALLVILVTANVGFQFYSHKTTALTPWKGGGFGMYTEPHADSRTVWLEMRSGGELAQMRLYPENEIIANWQDGISLKGGQFLQSITDKAAKLRYYPTIKDADEIITLASRTAWLDDLTGGVQPKVGNAFLPYDMRIVIYENVQDMYAQKVTRRIVFETQMGGQ
;
A
#
# COMPACT_ATOMS: atom_id res chain seq x y z
N MET A 1 -15.63 1.06 -51.97
CA MET A 1 -14.35 1.55 -51.41
C MET A 1 -14.25 3.07 -51.26
N GLN A 2 -14.95 3.91 -52.04
CA GLN A 2 -14.86 5.38 -51.94
C GLN A 2 -15.36 5.99 -50.61
N PHE A 3 -16.33 5.37 -49.93
CA PHE A 3 -16.86 5.85 -48.65
C PHE A 3 -15.80 5.84 -47.53
N ILE A 4 -15.02 4.76 -47.45
CA ILE A 4 -13.95 4.61 -46.44
C ILE A 4 -12.85 5.64 -46.72
N GLY A 5 -12.45 5.83 -47.99
CA GLY A 5 -11.44 6.83 -48.35
C GLY A 5 -11.85 8.27 -48.04
N LYS A 6 -13.11 8.65 -48.33
CA LYS A 6 -13.63 10.01 -48.09
C LYS A 6 -13.80 10.33 -46.59
N ASN A 7 -14.14 9.33 -45.78
CA ASN A 7 -14.40 9.46 -44.35
C ASN A 7 -13.26 8.90 -43.48
N ALA A 8 -12.11 8.56 -44.05
CA ALA A 8 -11.02 7.87 -43.36
C ALA A 8 -10.56 8.60 -42.10
N LYS A 9 -10.46 9.93 -42.16
CA LYS A 9 -10.07 10.76 -41.01
C LYS A 9 -11.12 10.74 -39.89
N LEU A 10 -12.40 10.77 -40.25
CA LEU A 10 -13.51 10.69 -39.29
C LEU A 10 -13.56 9.31 -38.61
N LEU A 11 -13.43 8.24 -39.42
CA LEU A 11 -13.43 6.87 -38.92
C LEU A 11 -12.20 6.60 -38.04
N ALA A 12 -11.03 7.12 -38.40
CA ALA A 12 -9.83 7.03 -37.57
C ALA A 12 -10.00 7.80 -36.25
N ALA A 13 -10.58 9.01 -36.27
CA ALA A 13 -10.84 9.78 -35.07
C ALA A 13 -11.84 9.07 -34.13
N LEU A 14 -12.92 8.51 -34.68
CA LEU A 14 -13.89 7.71 -33.92
C LEU A 14 -13.25 6.46 -33.32
N LEU A 15 -12.39 5.77 -34.07
CA LEU A 15 -11.65 4.61 -33.56
C LEU A 15 -10.73 5.00 -32.41
N VAL A 16 -9.99 6.11 -32.53
CA VAL A 16 -9.12 6.62 -31.46
C VAL A 16 -9.94 6.94 -30.21
N ILE A 17 -11.06 7.65 -30.34
CA ILE A 17 -11.94 7.96 -29.21
C ILE A 17 -12.45 6.68 -28.55
N LEU A 18 -12.87 5.69 -29.34
CA LEU A 18 -13.41 4.43 -28.83
C LEU A 18 -12.34 3.63 -28.08
N VAL A 19 -11.11 3.57 -28.61
CA VAL A 19 -9.97 2.95 -27.95
C VAL A 19 -9.62 3.68 -26.66
N THR A 20 -9.51 5.01 -26.68
CA THR A 20 -9.20 5.82 -25.48
C THR A 20 -10.28 5.67 -24.42
N ALA A 21 -11.56 5.70 -24.79
CA ALA A 21 -12.67 5.51 -23.86
C ALA A 21 -12.65 4.10 -23.25
N ASN A 22 -12.40 3.07 -24.05
CA ASN A 22 -12.29 1.70 -23.55
C ASN A 22 -11.09 1.51 -22.61
N VAL A 23 -9.91 2.04 -22.95
CA VAL A 23 -8.72 1.98 -22.08
C VAL A 23 -8.97 2.76 -20.78
N GLY A 24 -9.55 3.95 -20.86
CA GLY A 24 -9.91 4.74 -19.68
C GLY A 24 -10.92 4.02 -18.79
N PHE A 25 -11.94 3.39 -19.37
CA PHE A 25 -12.94 2.62 -18.63
C PHE A 25 -12.34 1.37 -17.96
N GLN A 26 -11.45 0.65 -18.65
CA GLN A 26 -10.75 -0.50 -18.08
C GLN A 26 -9.82 -0.07 -16.93
N PHE A 27 -9.09 1.04 -17.09
CA PHE A 27 -8.25 1.61 -16.03
C PHE A 27 -9.07 2.06 -14.81
N TYR A 28 -10.18 2.78 -15.04
CA TYR A 28 -11.09 3.21 -13.98
C TYR A 28 -11.69 2.01 -13.25
N SER A 29 -12.17 1.00 -14.00
CA SER A 29 -12.74 -0.22 -13.43
C SER A 29 -11.72 -1.03 -12.65
N HIS A 30 -10.46 -1.07 -13.10
CA HIS A 30 -9.35 -1.67 -12.37
C HIS A 30 -9.08 -0.97 -11.04
N LYS A 31 -9.22 0.37 -10.99
CA LYS A 31 -8.98 1.15 -9.77
C LYS A 31 -10.15 1.19 -8.78
N THR A 32 -11.37 1.00 -9.26
CA THR A 32 -12.59 1.22 -8.45
C THR A 32 -13.38 -0.06 -8.13
N THR A 33 -13.15 -1.16 -8.86
CA THR A 33 -13.89 -2.40 -8.64
C THR A 33 -13.03 -3.43 -7.94
N ALA A 34 -13.53 -4.04 -6.87
CA ALA A 34 -12.91 -5.20 -6.24
C ALA A 34 -12.69 -6.32 -7.28
N LEU A 35 -11.51 -6.95 -7.26
CA LEU A 35 -11.22 -8.08 -8.13
C LEU A 35 -12.12 -9.24 -7.72
N THR A 36 -13.14 -9.49 -8.53
CA THR A 36 -13.95 -10.67 -8.35
C THR A 36 -13.27 -11.87 -9.04
N PRO A 37 -13.43 -13.10 -8.52
CA PRO A 37 -12.73 -14.29 -9.02
C PRO A 37 -12.89 -14.59 -10.52
N TRP A 38 -13.90 -14.01 -11.16
CA TRP A 38 -14.29 -14.22 -12.56
C TRP A 38 -13.59 -13.30 -13.55
N LYS A 39 -12.85 -12.27 -13.08
CA LYS A 39 -11.99 -11.44 -13.96
C LYS A 39 -10.70 -12.15 -14.43
N GLY A 40 -10.49 -13.42 -14.04
CA GLY A 40 -9.40 -14.29 -14.52
C GLY A 40 -9.82 -15.41 -15.48
N GLY A 41 -11.09 -15.44 -15.94
CA GLY A 41 -11.67 -16.58 -16.66
C GLY A 41 -11.38 -16.68 -18.17
N GLY A 42 -10.30 -16.07 -18.66
CA GLY A 42 -9.92 -16.13 -20.07
C GLY A 42 -8.41 -16.16 -20.21
N PHE A 43 -7.84 -17.37 -20.26
CA PHE A 43 -6.41 -17.66 -20.36
C PHE A 43 -5.58 -17.37 -19.09
N GLY A 44 -5.54 -18.33 -18.18
CA GLY A 44 -4.29 -18.73 -17.52
C GLY A 44 -3.60 -17.73 -16.59
N MET A 45 -4.33 -16.87 -15.88
CA MET A 45 -3.74 -16.12 -14.76
C MET A 45 -4.57 -16.36 -13.51
N TYR A 46 -4.01 -17.15 -12.58
CA TYR A 46 -4.31 -17.00 -11.16
C TYR A 46 -4.01 -15.54 -10.83
N THR A 47 -5.03 -14.69 -10.79
CA THR A 47 -4.85 -13.29 -10.41
C THR A 47 -4.68 -13.28 -8.90
N GLU A 48 -3.45 -13.53 -8.46
CA GLU A 48 -3.00 -13.19 -7.12
C GLU A 48 -3.51 -11.78 -6.79
N PRO A 49 -4.06 -11.54 -5.59
CA PRO A 49 -4.65 -10.25 -5.31
C PRO A 49 -3.63 -9.15 -5.54
N HIS A 50 -4.04 -8.19 -6.37
CA HIS A 50 -3.15 -7.19 -6.93
C HIS A 50 -2.50 -6.35 -5.82
N ALA A 51 -1.27 -5.87 -6.03
CA ALA A 51 -0.52 -5.12 -5.04
C ALA A 51 -1.22 -3.84 -4.54
N ASP A 52 -2.21 -3.33 -5.28
CA ASP A 52 -3.09 -2.23 -4.86
C ASP A 52 -4.07 -2.61 -3.73
N SER A 53 -4.36 -3.91 -3.55
CA SER A 53 -5.21 -4.43 -2.46
C SER A 53 -4.46 -4.63 -1.14
N ARG A 54 -3.13 -4.49 -1.16
CA ARG A 54 -2.28 -4.72 -0.01
C ARG A 54 -2.09 -3.46 0.82
N THR A 55 -2.01 -3.65 2.13
CA THR A 55 -1.68 -2.62 3.12
C THR A 55 -0.42 -3.02 3.85
N VAL A 56 0.44 -2.05 4.14
CA VAL A 56 1.70 -2.25 4.86
C VAL A 56 1.58 -1.57 6.21
N TRP A 57 1.87 -2.32 7.27
CA TRP A 57 1.71 -1.90 8.64
C TRP A 57 3.06 -2.03 9.36
N LEU A 58 3.36 -1.03 10.20
CA LEU A 58 4.40 -1.13 11.20
C LEU A 58 3.74 -1.51 12.52
N GLU A 59 4.23 -2.58 13.13
CA GLU A 59 3.86 -2.94 14.48
C GLU A 59 5.04 -2.68 15.42
N MET A 60 4.74 -2.14 16.60
CA MET A 60 5.72 -1.77 17.62
C MET A 60 5.24 -2.33 18.96
N ARG A 61 6.11 -3.05 19.67
CA ARG A 61 5.78 -3.72 20.92
C ARG A 61 6.52 -3.11 22.10
N SER A 62 5.80 -2.88 23.20
CA SER A 62 6.42 -2.52 24.47
C SER A 62 5.61 -3.07 25.64
N GLY A 63 6.27 -3.62 26.65
CA GLY A 63 5.60 -4.06 27.88
C GLY A 63 4.45 -5.08 27.72
N GLY A 64 4.35 -5.77 26.59
CA GLY A 64 3.23 -6.68 26.27
C GLY A 64 2.13 -6.03 25.43
N GLU A 65 2.12 -4.70 25.33
CA GLU A 65 1.24 -3.92 24.47
C GLU A 65 1.76 -3.87 23.02
N LEU A 66 0.85 -3.69 22.08
CA LEU A 66 1.14 -3.66 20.65
C LEU A 66 0.50 -2.41 20.03
N ALA A 67 1.34 -1.53 19.51
CA ALA A 67 0.93 -0.47 18.61
C ALA A 67 0.96 -1.00 17.18
N GLN A 68 -0.09 -0.74 16.40
CA GLN A 68 -0.14 -1.04 14.97
C GLN A 68 -0.51 0.24 14.22
N MET A 69 0.33 0.65 13.29
CA MET A 69 0.03 1.78 12.41
C MET A 69 0.20 1.40 10.95
N ARG A 70 -0.66 1.97 10.11
CA ARG A 70 -0.61 1.77 8.67
C ARG A 70 0.40 2.74 8.04
N LEU A 71 1.41 2.21 7.37
CA LEU A 71 2.35 2.98 6.54
C LEU A 71 1.84 3.14 5.10
N TYR A 72 1.13 2.12 4.58
CA TYR A 72 0.50 2.17 3.26
C TYR A 72 -0.90 1.51 3.26
N PRO A 73 -1.90 2.09 2.57
CA PRO A 73 -1.95 3.46 2.08
C PRO A 73 -1.67 4.46 3.18
N GLU A 74 -1.18 5.64 2.78
CA GLU A 74 -0.72 6.66 3.72
C GLU A 74 -1.77 6.95 4.80
N ASN A 75 -1.30 7.09 6.04
CA ASN A 75 -2.13 7.44 7.17
C ASN A 75 -2.22 8.97 7.25
N GLU A 76 -3.44 9.50 7.38
CA GLU A 76 -3.69 10.95 7.47
C GLU A 76 -2.91 11.62 8.60
N ILE A 77 -2.71 10.93 9.72
CA ILE A 77 -1.90 11.44 10.85
C ILE A 77 -0.43 11.56 10.43
N ILE A 78 0.10 10.60 9.66
CA ILE A 78 1.47 10.65 9.14
C ILE A 78 1.61 11.78 8.11
N ALA A 79 0.65 11.93 7.20
CA ALA A 79 0.65 13.00 6.20
C ALA A 79 0.63 14.39 6.87
N ASN A 80 -0.28 14.61 7.81
CA ASN A 80 -0.35 15.86 8.57
C ASN A 80 0.93 16.11 9.38
N TRP A 81 1.54 15.05 9.91
CA TRP A 81 2.79 15.15 10.64
C TRP A 81 3.96 15.53 9.74
N GLN A 82 4.05 14.98 8.53
CA GLN A 82 5.05 15.36 7.53
C GLN A 82 4.98 16.86 7.19
N ASP A 83 3.77 17.39 7.04
CA ASP A 83 3.53 18.81 6.73
C ASP A 83 3.85 19.73 7.92
N GLY A 84 3.68 19.24 9.15
CA GLY A 84 3.87 20.01 10.38
C GLY A 84 5.30 20.11 10.90
N ILE A 85 6.25 19.35 10.35
CA ILE A 85 7.65 19.31 10.82
C ILE A 85 8.63 19.99 9.87
N SER A 86 9.88 20.13 10.30
CA SER A 86 10.95 20.69 9.45
C SER A 86 11.08 19.92 8.12
N LEU A 87 11.48 20.61 7.04
CA LEU A 87 11.63 20.03 5.70
C LEU A 87 12.40 18.70 5.68
N LYS A 88 13.49 18.62 6.45
CA LYS A 88 14.31 17.39 6.55
C LYS A 88 13.59 16.26 7.28
N GLY A 89 12.81 16.60 8.33
CA GLY A 89 11.99 15.63 9.04
C GLY A 89 10.86 15.10 8.17
N GLY A 90 10.18 15.97 7.42
CA GLY A 90 9.11 15.59 6.50
C GLY A 90 9.62 14.65 5.41
N GLN A 91 10.75 14.99 4.79
CA GLN A 91 11.43 14.13 3.80
C GLN A 91 11.83 12.77 4.39
N PHE A 92 12.27 12.75 5.65
CA PHE A 92 12.62 11.50 6.33
C PHE A 92 11.38 10.60 6.52
N LEU A 93 10.26 11.15 6.98
CA LEU A 93 9.01 10.39 7.11
C LEU A 93 8.44 9.95 5.74
N GLN A 94 8.53 10.80 4.73
CA GLN A 94 8.17 10.45 3.36
C GLN A 94 8.99 9.26 2.84
N SER A 95 10.27 9.20 3.18
CA SER A 95 11.12 8.08 2.76
C SER A 95 10.67 6.73 3.34
N ILE A 96 10.10 6.74 4.55
CA ILE A 96 9.52 5.56 5.21
C ILE A 96 8.24 5.14 4.48
N THR A 97 7.33 6.08 4.21
CA THR A 97 6.05 5.79 3.52
C THR A 97 6.27 5.35 2.08
N ASP A 98 7.20 5.97 1.34
CA ASP A 98 7.55 5.58 -0.03
C ASP A 98 8.16 4.18 -0.11
N LYS A 99 9.04 3.83 0.85
CA LYS A 99 9.60 2.46 0.94
C LYS A 99 8.50 1.44 1.27
N ALA A 100 7.61 1.77 2.21
CA ALA A 100 6.47 0.92 2.52
C ALA A 100 5.55 0.73 1.31
N ALA A 101 5.32 1.78 0.52
CA ALA A 101 4.54 1.71 -0.71
C ALA A 101 5.18 0.82 -1.79
N LYS A 102 6.48 0.54 -1.74
CA LYS A 102 7.15 -0.40 -2.67
C LYS A 102 7.00 -1.85 -2.21
N LEU A 103 7.02 -2.10 -0.90
CA LEU A 103 6.88 -3.43 -0.31
C LEU A 103 5.58 -4.15 -0.69
N ARG A 104 4.53 -3.42 -1.08
CA ARG A 104 3.26 -4.03 -1.54
C ARG A 104 3.42 -4.91 -2.77
N TYR A 105 4.41 -4.63 -3.64
CA TYR A 105 4.62 -5.38 -4.87
C TYR A 105 5.45 -6.65 -4.61
N TYR A 106 6.66 -6.46 -4.09
CA TYR A 106 7.64 -7.53 -3.89
C TYR A 106 8.24 -7.40 -2.49
N PRO A 107 7.60 -7.98 -1.47
CA PRO A 107 8.08 -7.83 -0.11
C PRO A 107 9.33 -8.68 0.12
N THR A 108 10.39 -8.04 0.63
CA THR A 108 11.63 -8.72 1.01
C THR A 108 11.99 -8.37 2.46
N ILE A 109 12.66 -9.29 3.15
CA ILE A 109 13.16 -9.06 4.52
C ILE A 109 14.10 -7.87 4.54
N LYS A 110 15.02 -7.78 3.56
CA LYS A 110 15.97 -6.67 3.46
C LYS A 110 15.27 -5.30 3.39
N ASP A 111 14.29 -5.15 2.52
CA ASP A 111 13.58 -3.87 2.36
C ASP A 111 12.74 -3.54 3.60
N ALA A 112 12.18 -4.56 4.27
CA ALA A 112 11.46 -4.38 5.52
C ALA A 112 12.38 -3.98 6.68
N ASP A 113 13.56 -4.59 6.79
CA ASP A 113 14.58 -4.25 7.79
C ASP A 113 15.13 -2.83 7.61
N GLU A 114 15.26 -2.37 6.36
CA GLU A 114 15.60 -0.97 6.08
C GLU A 114 14.53 -0.01 6.63
N ILE A 115 13.24 -0.34 6.45
CA ILE A 115 12.14 0.45 7.00
C ILE A 115 12.15 0.42 8.52
N ILE A 116 12.33 -0.75 9.13
CA ILE A 116 12.41 -0.90 10.60
C ILE A 116 13.59 -0.08 11.15
N THR A 117 14.73 -0.12 10.48
CA THR A 117 15.93 0.65 10.87
C THR A 117 15.65 2.15 10.84
N LEU A 118 14.97 2.65 9.81
CA LEU A 118 14.56 4.06 9.75
C LEU A 118 13.51 4.39 10.81
N ALA A 119 12.50 3.55 10.95
CA ALA A 119 11.42 3.72 11.91
C ALA A 119 11.93 3.74 13.36
N SER A 120 12.94 2.95 13.70
CA SER A 120 13.56 2.92 15.04
C SER A 120 14.25 4.21 15.45
N ARG A 121 14.50 5.12 14.50
CA ARG A 121 15.09 6.44 14.75
C ARG A 121 14.01 7.53 14.91
N THR A 122 12.75 7.14 14.86
CA THR A 122 11.60 8.04 14.87
C THR A 122 10.97 8.05 16.26
N ALA A 123 10.82 9.24 16.84
CA ALA A 123 9.96 9.43 18.00
C ALA A 123 8.52 9.54 17.51
N TRP A 124 7.80 8.42 17.51
CA TRP A 124 6.44 8.32 17.00
C TRP A 124 5.46 9.11 17.87
N LEU A 125 4.47 9.73 17.24
CA LEU A 125 3.39 10.43 17.94
C LEU A 125 2.53 9.45 18.73
N ASP A 126 2.04 9.86 19.90
CA ASP A 126 1.14 9.04 20.73
C ASP A 126 -0.14 8.64 19.98
N ASP A 127 -0.64 9.51 19.10
CA ASP A 127 -1.81 9.23 18.24
C ASP A 127 -1.56 8.08 17.25
N LEU A 128 -0.30 7.84 16.87
CA LEU A 128 0.09 6.73 15.99
C LEU A 128 0.36 5.45 16.78
N THR A 129 0.83 5.57 18.04
CA THR A 129 1.16 4.43 18.88
C THR A 129 -0.02 3.98 19.76
N GLY A 130 -1.09 4.77 19.85
CA GLY A 130 -2.17 4.55 20.80
C GLY A 130 -1.71 4.70 22.25
N GLY A 131 -0.68 5.51 22.49
CA GLY A 131 -0.08 5.72 23.82
C GLY A 131 0.93 4.65 24.25
N VAL A 132 1.18 3.62 23.42
CA VAL A 132 2.25 2.64 23.71
C VAL A 132 3.60 3.35 23.64
N GLN A 133 4.36 3.28 24.74
CA GLN A 133 5.66 3.95 24.86
C GLN A 133 6.81 2.96 24.65
N PRO A 134 7.94 3.38 24.06
CA PRO A 134 9.15 2.57 23.98
C PRO A 134 9.63 2.07 25.35
N LYS A 135 10.26 0.89 25.39
CA LYS A 135 10.83 0.34 26.64
C LYS A 135 11.96 1.21 27.21
N VAL A 136 12.73 1.86 26.33
CA VAL A 136 13.89 2.68 26.67
C VAL A 136 13.94 3.90 25.74
N GLY A 137 14.10 5.09 26.31
CA GLY A 137 14.25 6.34 25.55
C GLY A 137 12.99 6.78 24.82
N ASN A 138 13.16 7.50 23.71
CA ASN A 138 12.07 8.17 22.99
C ASN A 138 11.68 7.46 21.67
N ALA A 139 12.31 6.34 21.33
CA ALA A 139 12.04 5.60 20.11
C ALA A 139 12.08 4.09 20.36
N PHE A 140 11.23 3.34 19.66
CA PHE A 140 11.22 1.89 19.73
C PHE A 140 12.48 1.30 19.09
N LEU A 141 13.02 0.25 19.68
CA LEU A 141 14.22 -0.40 19.17
C LEU A 141 13.86 -1.30 17.98
N PRO A 142 14.79 -1.57 17.04
CA PRO A 142 14.50 -2.40 15.87
C PRO A 142 13.91 -3.77 16.22
N TYR A 143 14.35 -4.37 17.32
CA TYR A 143 13.88 -5.67 17.78
C TYR A 143 12.47 -5.66 18.41
N ASP A 144 11.95 -4.47 18.71
CA ASP A 144 10.58 -4.27 19.18
C ASP A 144 9.62 -3.95 18.02
N MET A 145 10.10 -3.96 16.77
CA MET A 145 9.32 -3.62 15.59
C MET A 145 9.18 -4.80 14.64
N ARG A 146 8.10 -4.79 13.85
CA ARG A 146 7.97 -5.62 12.64
C ARG A 146 7.14 -4.96 11.56
N ILE A 147 7.36 -5.37 10.32
CA ILE A 147 6.49 -5.03 9.20
C ILE A 147 5.54 -6.19 8.94
N VAL A 148 4.25 -5.87 8.83
CA VAL A 148 3.22 -6.83 8.45
C VAL A 148 2.49 -6.29 7.22
N ILE A 149 2.37 -7.13 6.20
CA ILE A 149 1.65 -6.80 4.98
C ILE A 149 0.40 -7.65 4.94
N TYR A 150 -0.74 -6.96 4.94
CA TYR A 150 -2.04 -7.60 4.77
C TYR A 150 -2.52 -7.38 3.35
N GLU A 151 -3.05 -8.45 2.77
CA GLU A 151 -3.85 -8.42 1.57
C GLU A 151 -5.33 -8.29 1.98
N ASN A 152 -5.98 -7.22 1.52
CA ASN A 152 -7.39 -7.01 1.79
C ASN A 152 -8.21 -7.75 0.73
N VAL A 153 -8.91 -8.78 1.14
CA VAL A 153 -9.90 -9.47 0.31
C VAL A 153 -11.26 -8.89 0.64
N GLN A 154 -11.84 -8.17 -0.31
CA GLN A 154 -13.18 -7.63 -0.15
C GLN A 154 -14.19 -8.70 -0.60
N ASP A 155 -14.90 -9.27 0.37
CA ASP A 155 -16.05 -10.12 0.07
C ASP A 155 -17.23 -9.21 -0.30
N MET A 156 -17.52 -9.12 -1.60
CA MET A 156 -18.61 -8.30 -2.13
C MET A 156 -19.99 -8.77 -1.68
N TYR A 157 -20.16 -10.04 -1.34
CA TYR A 157 -21.44 -10.59 -0.90
C TYR A 157 -21.64 -10.40 0.61
N ALA A 158 -20.58 -10.56 1.39
CA ALA A 158 -20.63 -10.40 2.85
C ALA A 158 -20.45 -8.94 3.31
N GLN A 159 -20.12 -8.00 2.41
CA GLN A 159 -19.72 -6.62 2.73
C GLN A 159 -18.60 -6.55 3.79
N LYS A 160 -17.70 -7.53 3.79
CA LYS A 160 -16.63 -7.66 4.79
C LYS A 160 -15.27 -7.59 4.12
N VAL A 161 -14.35 -6.88 4.77
CA VAL A 161 -12.93 -6.87 4.40
C VAL A 161 -12.23 -7.91 5.27
N THR A 162 -11.76 -8.98 4.65
CA THR A 162 -10.92 -9.98 5.31
C THR A 162 -9.46 -9.64 5.05
N ARG A 163 -8.65 -9.57 6.11
CA ARG A 163 -7.21 -9.32 5.99
C ARG A 163 -6.46 -10.64 6.09
N ARG A 164 -5.68 -10.95 5.07
CA ARG A 164 -4.77 -12.10 5.07
C ARG A 164 -3.34 -11.60 5.15
N ILE A 165 -2.53 -12.14 6.06
CA ILE A 165 -1.09 -11.86 6.10
C ILE A 165 -0.44 -12.49 4.86
N VAL A 166 0.27 -11.69 4.08
CA VAL A 166 1.05 -12.16 2.91
C VAL A 166 2.54 -12.06 3.13
N PHE A 167 2.96 -11.23 4.08
CA PHE A 167 4.35 -11.11 4.50
C PHE A 167 4.39 -10.57 5.93
N GLU A 168 5.26 -11.13 6.74
CA GLU A 168 5.59 -10.59 8.05
C GLU A 168 7.09 -10.76 8.31
N THR A 169 7.72 -9.75 8.90
CA THR A 169 9.04 -9.92 9.50
C THR A 169 8.89 -10.50 10.90
N GLN A 170 9.91 -11.21 11.37
CA GLN A 170 9.99 -11.53 12.80
C GLN A 170 10.14 -10.22 13.59
N MET A 171 9.53 -10.14 14.78
CA MET A 171 9.91 -9.08 15.73
C MET A 171 11.37 -9.33 16.11
N GLY A 172 12.19 -8.30 15.93
CA GLY A 172 13.61 -8.53 15.68
C GLY A 172 14.40 -9.16 16.83
N GLY A 173 15.61 -9.58 16.46
CA GLY A 173 16.69 -9.93 17.38
C GLY A 173 17.08 -11.41 17.35
N GLN A 174 17.89 -11.82 16.36
CA GLN A 174 19.16 -12.43 16.71
C GLN A 174 20.21 -11.33 16.80
#